data_AF-A0A948C865-F1
#
_entry.id   AF-A0A948C865-F1
#
_cell.length_a   1.000
_cell.length_b   1.000
_cell.length_c   1.000
_cell.angle_alpha   90.00
_cell.angle_beta   90.00
_cell.angle_gamma   90.00
#
_symmetry.space_group_name_H-M   'P 1'
#
loop_
_entity.id
_entity.type
_entity.pdbx_description
1 polymer ?
#
loop_
_entity_poly.entity_id
_entity_poly.type
_entity_poly.pdbx_seq_one_letter_code
_entity_poly.pdbx_strand_id
1 'polypeptide(L)'
;MLLSILSGVLCGLAFTNPSFFWLVYFALVPFLGVILAAKRAGRVFFAALFFALPFFGIVLWWMNELFAYAYFFANFAYFSLILYESLFLVGFGLTFYNLKKLKFIPYPLIAAAAFVVFEYLRSLGTFGITAGGLGYSQTAFLPMVQLARFFGSYGITFFIVLVNALLLSILVSKKGRLLKIALLIILISANYLFGSLLIKDYDAKLPEKSVKVAVIQGNIPQAVKLSNRNYNYYFDLYRKLSLKAHLLRPSIYVWPETALNNFIARRPIFGKLSNLAEELNAALIVGAPQRVERQYFNVAFCIGKDGKLKGVYQKQRLVPFG
;
A
#
# COMPACT_ATOMS: atom_id res chain seq x y z
N MET A 1 -15.67 -20.61 13.68
CA MET A 1 -15.04 -19.37 14.17
C MET A 1 -13.53 -19.53 14.21
N LEU A 2 -12.98 -20.56 14.87
CA LEU A 2 -11.54 -20.85 14.86
C LEU A 2 -10.90 -20.87 13.45
N LEU A 3 -11.53 -21.53 12.48
CA LEU A 3 -11.05 -21.51 11.09
C LEU A 3 -10.97 -20.11 10.47
N SER A 4 -11.91 -19.23 10.80
CA SER A 4 -11.89 -17.83 10.35
C SER A 4 -10.75 -17.05 11.01
N ILE A 5 -10.53 -17.27 12.31
CA ILE A 5 -9.41 -16.65 13.04
C ILE A 5 -8.08 -17.09 12.44
N LEU A 6 -7.88 -18.40 12.25
CA LEU A 6 -6.69 -18.96 11.61
C LEU A 6 -6.45 -18.33 10.23
N SER A 7 -7.50 -18.26 9.42
CA SER A 7 -7.44 -17.64 8.09
C SER A 7 -7.02 -16.17 8.16
N GLY A 8 -7.56 -15.41 9.12
CA GLY A 8 -7.20 -14.00 9.31
C GLY A 8 -5.77 -13.80 9.78
N VAL A 9 -5.29 -14.64 10.71
CA VAL A 9 -3.89 -14.66 11.15
C VAL A 9 -2.95 -14.98 9.99
N LEU A 10 -3.23 -16.02 9.21
CA LEU A 10 -2.40 -16.40 8.05
C LEU A 10 -2.34 -15.29 7.00
N CYS A 11 -3.47 -14.63 6.71
CA CYS A 11 -3.48 -13.46 5.84
C CYS A 11 -2.65 -12.31 6.42
N GLY A 12 -2.75 -12.05 7.74
CA GLY A 12 -2.01 -10.97 8.40
C GLY A 12 -0.50 -11.20 8.38
N LEU A 13 -0.06 -12.44 8.63
CA LEU A 13 1.35 -12.84 8.57
C LEU A 13 1.98 -12.64 7.20
N ALA A 14 1.20 -12.68 6.11
CA ALA A 14 1.74 -12.39 4.78
C ALA A 14 2.23 -10.93 4.62
N PHE A 15 1.83 -10.03 5.53
CA PHE A 15 2.25 -8.62 5.53
C PHE A 15 3.35 -8.32 6.56
N THR A 16 3.71 -9.26 7.43
CA THR A 16 4.76 -9.04 8.45
C THR A 16 6.16 -9.29 7.90
N ASN A 17 6.29 -10.17 6.90
CA ASN A 17 7.55 -10.45 6.23
C ASN A 17 7.31 -10.65 4.71
N PRO A 18 8.06 -9.94 3.83
CA PRO A 18 8.02 -10.13 2.38
C PRO A 18 8.14 -11.59 1.91
N SER A 19 8.88 -12.43 2.64
CA SER A 19 9.09 -13.85 2.32
C SER A 19 7.84 -14.72 2.50
N PHE A 20 6.80 -14.21 3.17
CA PHE A 20 5.55 -14.91 3.43
C PHE A 20 4.45 -14.61 2.39
N PHE A 21 4.80 -14.00 1.25
CA PHE A 21 3.88 -13.69 0.15
C PHE A 21 3.02 -14.88 -0.30
N TRP A 22 3.51 -16.11 -0.15
CA TRP A 22 2.85 -17.33 -0.60
C TRP A 22 1.69 -17.76 0.33
N LEU A 23 1.66 -17.31 1.59
CA LEU A 23 0.61 -17.65 2.56
C LEU A 23 -0.78 -17.27 2.06
N VAL A 24 -0.91 -16.10 1.41
CA VAL A 24 -2.21 -15.60 0.95
C VAL A 24 -2.90 -16.51 -0.07
N TYR A 25 -2.18 -17.40 -0.77
CA TYR A 25 -2.76 -18.27 -1.79
C TYR A 25 -3.57 -19.44 -1.23
N PHE A 26 -3.47 -19.73 0.07
CA PHE A 26 -4.32 -20.70 0.75
C PHE A 26 -4.92 -20.17 2.05
N ALA A 27 -4.46 -19.02 2.55
CA ALA A 27 -4.93 -18.44 3.81
C ALA A 27 -6.43 -18.19 3.85
N LEU A 28 -7.10 -17.87 2.73
CA LEU A 28 -8.55 -17.62 2.69
C LEU A 28 -9.40 -18.90 2.61
N VAL A 29 -8.80 -20.06 2.29
CA VAL A 29 -9.53 -21.33 2.11
C VAL A 29 -10.42 -21.65 3.32
N PRO A 30 -9.94 -21.59 4.58
CA PRO A 30 -10.77 -21.92 5.74
C PRO A 30 -11.93 -20.94 5.93
N PHE A 31 -11.70 -19.63 5.73
CA PHE A 31 -12.73 -18.60 5.84
C PHE A 31 -13.83 -18.75 4.77
N LEU A 32 -13.43 -18.89 3.50
CA LEU A 32 -14.36 -19.14 2.39
C LEU A 32 -15.15 -20.43 2.62
N GLY A 33 -14.53 -21.48 3.16
CA GLY A 33 -15.19 -22.73 3.53
C GLY A 33 -16.27 -22.55 4.59
N VAL A 34 -16.00 -21.74 5.62
CA VAL A 34 -17.00 -21.40 6.65
C VAL A 34 -18.20 -20.66 6.05
N ILE A 35 -17.97 -19.70 5.14
CA ILE A 35 -19.06 -18.99 4.45
C ILE A 35 -19.84 -19.96 3.56
N LEU A 36 -19.16 -20.83 2.82
CA LEU A 36 -19.78 -21.80 1.92
C LEU A 36 -20.71 -22.76 2.68
N ALA A 37 -20.27 -23.25 3.84
CA ALA A 37 -21.04 -24.15 4.70
C ALA A 37 -22.11 -23.47 5.58
N ALA A 38 -22.13 -22.13 5.66
CA ALA A 38 -23.08 -21.42 6.49
C ALA A 38 -24.52 -21.57 5.97
N LYS A 39 -25.46 -21.82 6.91
CA LYS A 39 -26.91 -21.89 6.67
C LYS A 39 -27.66 -20.61 7.06
N ARG A 40 -27.01 -19.71 7.79
CA ARG A 40 -27.60 -18.47 8.34
C ARG A 40 -26.63 -17.32 8.16
N ALA A 41 -27.16 -16.14 7.85
CA ALA A 41 -26.37 -14.91 7.66
C ALA A 41 -25.60 -14.53 8.94
N GLY A 42 -26.17 -14.73 10.14
CA GLY A 42 -25.47 -14.45 11.40
C GLY A 42 -24.15 -15.23 11.55
N ARG A 43 -24.08 -16.48 11.08
CA ARG A 43 -22.82 -17.26 11.08
C ARG A 43 -21.77 -16.65 10.16
N VAL A 44 -22.20 -16.06 9.04
CA VAL A 44 -21.33 -15.38 8.08
C VAL A 44 -20.82 -14.06 8.66
N PHE A 45 -21.70 -13.28 9.29
CA PHE A 45 -21.35 -12.06 10.00
C PHE A 45 -20.22 -12.31 11.02
N PHE A 46 -20.42 -13.24 11.94
CA PHE A 46 -19.39 -13.57 12.93
C PHE A 46 -18.14 -14.16 12.28
N ALA A 47 -18.28 -15.05 11.28
CA ALA A 47 -17.12 -15.60 10.58
C ALA A 47 -16.25 -14.52 9.92
N ALA A 48 -16.86 -13.51 9.32
CA ALA A 48 -16.16 -12.39 8.71
C ALA A 48 -15.51 -11.49 9.76
N LEU A 49 -16.20 -11.21 10.86
CA LEU A 49 -15.64 -10.45 11.97
C LEU A 49 -14.42 -11.16 12.59
N PHE A 50 -14.55 -12.45 12.91
CA PHE A 50 -13.45 -13.25 13.47
C PHE A 50 -12.29 -13.49 12.49
N PHE A 51 -12.50 -13.32 11.19
CA PHE A 51 -11.41 -13.26 10.20
C PHE A 51 -10.76 -11.87 10.18
N ALA A 52 -11.58 -10.81 10.13
CA ALA A 52 -11.12 -9.44 9.96
C ALA A 52 -10.34 -8.89 11.16
N LEU A 53 -10.76 -9.19 12.38
CA LEU A 53 -10.13 -8.72 13.61
C LEU A 53 -8.64 -9.08 13.69
N PRO A 54 -8.21 -10.35 13.61
CA PRO A 54 -6.79 -10.68 13.61
C PRO A 54 -6.08 -10.23 12.34
N PHE A 55 -6.75 -10.22 11.18
CA PHE A 55 -6.13 -9.78 9.93
C PHE A 55 -5.70 -8.31 10.00
N PHE A 56 -6.66 -7.41 10.22
CA PHE A 56 -6.38 -5.98 10.35
C PHE A 56 -5.61 -5.66 11.63
N GLY A 57 -5.81 -6.43 12.70
CA GLY A 57 -5.04 -6.34 13.94
C GLY A 57 -3.55 -6.66 13.80
N ILE A 58 -3.15 -7.40 12.77
CA ILE A 58 -1.74 -7.62 12.44
C ILE A 58 -1.26 -6.56 11.45
N VAL A 59 -2.02 -6.34 10.38
CA VAL A 59 -1.65 -5.44 9.28
C VAL A 59 -1.53 -3.98 9.72
N LEU A 60 -2.40 -3.52 10.61
CA LEU A 60 -2.49 -2.12 11.01
C LEU A 60 -1.80 -1.83 12.35
N TRP A 61 -1.12 -2.82 12.95
CA TRP A 61 -0.50 -2.69 14.28
C TRP A 61 0.42 -1.46 14.39
N TRP A 62 1.15 -1.15 13.32
CA TRP A 62 2.07 0.00 13.24
C TRP A 62 1.38 1.36 13.45
N MET A 63 0.06 1.46 13.34
CA MET A 63 -0.69 2.69 13.63
C MET A 63 -0.55 3.12 15.10
N ASN A 64 -0.29 2.18 16.02
CA ASN A 64 -0.05 2.51 17.43
C ASN A 64 1.22 3.36 17.63
N GLU A 65 2.22 3.21 16.75
CA GLU A 65 3.48 3.97 16.82
C GLU A 65 3.28 5.44 16.39
N LEU A 66 2.28 5.73 15.55
CA LEU A 66 2.00 7.10 15.10
C LEU A 66 1.46 8.00 16.22
N PHE A 67 0.78 7.41 17.19
CA PHE A 67 0.10 8.11 18.28
C PHE A 67 0.75 7.82 19.64
N ALA A 68 2.05 7.51 19.66
CA ALA A 68 2.80 7.23 20.89
C ALA A 68 2.72 8.36 21.94
N TYR A 69 2.32 9.59 21.57
CA TYR A 69 2.08 10.68 22.52
C TYR A 69 0.68 10.67 23.16
N ALA A 70 -0.23 9.80 22.70
CA ALA A 70 -1.63 9.73 23.09
C ALA A 70 -2.10 8.29 23.36
N TYR A 71 -1.23 7.43 23.93
CA TYR A 71 -1.40 5.97 24.07
C TYR A 71 -2.83 5.46 24.37
N PHE A 72 -3.57 6.06 25.32
CA PHE A 72 -4.94 5.64 25.62
C PHE A 72 -5.89 5.84 24.42
N PHE A 73 -5.88 7.03 23.83
CA PHE A 73 -6.67 7.34 22.64
C PHE A 73 -6.15 6.61 21.39
N ALA A 74 -4.85 6.34 21.32
CA ALA A 74 -4.22 5.57 20.24
C ALA A 74 -4.81 4.17 20.13
N ASN A 75 -4.88 3.45 21.25
CA ASN A 75 -5.47 2.11 21.28
C ASN A 75 -6.95 2.14 20.88
N PHE A 76 -7.72 3.10 21.39
CA PHE A 76 -9.13 3.24 21.03
C PHE A 76 -9.33 3.54 19.54
N ALA A 77 -8.54 4.46 18.96
CA ALA A 77 -8.56 4.76 17.55
C ALA A 77 -8.16 3.55 16.70
N TYR A 78 -7.15 2.80 17.14
CA TYR A 78 -6.68 1.58 16.49
C TYR A 78 -7.77 0.50 16.47
N PHE A 79 -8.40 0.20 17.61
CA PHE A 79 -9.53 -0.73 17.66
C PHE A 79 -10.72 -0.26 16.82
N SER A 80 -11.03 1.04 16.85
CA SER A 80 -12.10 1.62 16.03
C SER A 80 -11.83 1.45 14.54
N LEU A 81 -10.57 1.64 14.12
CA LEU A 81 -10.15 1.43 12.75
C LEU A 81 -10.27 -0.04 12.32
N ILE A 82 -9.82 -0.98 13.15
CA ILE A 82 -10.01 -2.42 12.88
C ILE A 82 -11.48 -2.76 12.71
N LEU A 83 -12.35 -2.24 13.60
CA LEU A 83 -13.79 -2.48 13.51
C LEU A 83 -14.39 -1.89 12.24
N TYR A 84 -13.99 -0.67 11.87
CA TYR A 84 -14.39 -0.04 10.62
C TYR A 84 -13.99 -0.88 9.39
N GLU A 85 -12.72 -1.28 9.29
CA GLU A 85 -12.23 -2.12 8.19
C GLU A 85 -12.93 -3.50 8.16
N SER A 86 -13.27 -4.04 9.33
CA SER A 86 -13.99 -5.31 9.45
C SER A 86 -15.39 -5.27 8.82
N LEU A 87 -16.05 -4.11 8.77
CA LEU A 87 -17.36 -3.98 8.14
C LEU A 87 -17.33 -4.30 6.64
N PHE A 88 -16.23 -3.98 5.95
CA PHE A 88 -16.08 -4.31 4.53
C PHE A 88 -15.93 -5.82 4.31
N LEU A 89 -15.23 -6.52 5.19
CA LEU A 89 -15.12 -7.98 5.12
C LEU A 89 -16.41 -8.69 5.52
N VAL A 90 -17.20 -8.11 6.43
CA VAL A 90 -18.58 -8.54 6.71
C VAL A 90 -19.46 -8.36 5.46
N GLY A 91 -19.39 -7.19 4.83
CA GLY A 91 -20.11 -6.90 3.59
C GLY A 91 -19.75 -7.86 2.46
N PHE A 92 -18.46 -8.16 2.28
CA PHE A 92 -17.98 -9.21 1.38
C PHE A 92 -18.61 -10.57 1.73
N GLY A 93 -18.51 -10.99 2.98
CA GLY A 93 -18.98 -12.30 3.42
C GLY A 93 -20.48 -12.49 3.17
N LEU A 94 -21.29 -11.48 3.51
CA LEU A 94 -22.73 -11.49 3.29
C LEU A 94 -23.08 -11.45 1.81
N THR A 95 -22.37 -10.66 1.00
CA THR A 95 -22.56 -10.61 -0.45
C THR A 95 -22.24 -11.97 -1.08
N PHE A 96 -21.10 -12.56 -0.75
CA PHE A 96 -20.73 -13.89 -1.22
C PHE A 96 -21.72 -14.96 -0.76
N TYR A 97 -22.19 -14.91 0.48
CA TYR A 97 -23.21 -15.83 1.01
C TYR A 97 -24.53 -15.79 0.23
N ASN A 98 -24.96 -14.60 -0.22
CA ASN A 98 -26.18 -14.45 -1.00
C ASN A 98 -25.97 -14.83 -2.46
N LEU A 99 -24.89 -14.37 -3.08
CA LEU A 99 -24.64 -14.56 -4.51
C LEU A 99 -24.13 -15.97 -4.86
N LYS A 100 -23.50 -16.71 -3.94
CA LYS A 100 -23.08 -18.11 -4.18
C LYS A 100 -24.25 -19.04 -4.58
N LYS A 101 -25.50 -18.62 -4.36
CA LYS A 101 -26.71 -19.36 -4.74
C LYS A 101 -27.00 -19.28 -6.25
N LEU A 102 -26.39 -18.33 -6.96
CA LEU A 102 -26.51 -18.16 -8.41
C LEU A 102 -25.78 -19.30 -9.13
N LYS A 103 -26.49 -20.38 -9.43
CA LYS A 103 -25.90 -21.61 -10.00
C LYS A 103 -25.26 -21.43 -11.39
N PHE A 104 -25.62 -20.36 -12.11
CA PHE A 104 -25.09 -20.08 -13.45
C PHE A 104 -23.69 -19.44 -13.44
N ILE A 105 -23.23 -18.90 -12.31
CA ILE A 105 -21.87 -18.37 -12.15
C ILE A 105 -21.10 -19.28 -11.19
N PRO A 106 -19.91 -19.77 -11.57
CA PRO A 106 -19.03 -20.46 -10.64
C PRO A 106 -18.72 -19.58 -9.42
N TYR A 107 -19.03 -20.08 -8.22
CA TYR A 107 -18.81 -19.33 -6.98
C TYR A 107 -17.35 -18.83 -6.79
N PRO A 108 -16.28 -19.45 -7.34
CA PRO A 108 -14.94 -18.86 -7.25
C PRO A 108 -14.83 -17.48 -7.89
N LEU A 109 -15.52 -17.25 -9.01
CA LEU A 109 -15.56 -15.93 -9.66
C LEU A 109 -16.36 -14.93 -8.83
N ILE A 110 -17.47 -15.37 -8.24
CA ILE A 110 -18.28 -14.54 -7.33
C ILE A 110 -17.46 -14.11 -6.12
N ALA A 111 -16.71 -15.04 -5.51
CA ALA A 111 -15.85 -14.73 -4.36
C ALA A 111 -14.78 -13.70 -4.73
N ALA A 112 -14.08 -13.91 -5.85
CA ALA A 112 -13.03 -13.00 -6.31
C ALA A 112 -13.56 -11.60 -6.66
N ALA A 113 -14.65 -11.52 -7.42
CA ALA A 113 -15.26 -10.25 -7.79
C ALA A 113 -15.81 -9.50 -6.57
N ALA A 114 -16.55 -10.18 -5.69
CA ALA A 114 -17.10 -9.57 -4.48
C ALA A 114 -15.98 -9.06 -3.56
N PHE A 115 -14.89 -9.82 -3.39
CA PHE A 115 -13.77 -9.37 -2.56
C PHE A 115 -13.14 -8.09 -3.11
N VAL A 116 -12.90 -8.02 -4.42
CA VAL A 116 -12.38 -6.81 -5.08
C VAL A 116 -13.32 -5.62 -4.91
N VAL A 117 -14.64 -5.81 -5.04
CA VAL A 117 -15.61 -4.72 -4.81
C VAL A 117 -15.47 -4.15 -3.40
N PHE A 118 -15.41 -5.00 -2.37
CA PHE A 118 -15.27 -4.52 -0.99
C PHE A 118 -13.87 -3.97 -0.69
N GLU A 119 -12.82 -4.48 -1.33
CA GLU A 119 -11.47 -3.91 -1.28
C GLU A 119 -11.39 -2.53 -1.98
N TYR A 120 -12.17 -2.32 -3.03
CA TYR A 120 -12.31 -1.03 -3.68
C TYR A 120 -13.12 -0.07 -2.81
N LEU A 121 -14.26 -0.50 -2.28
CA LEU A 121 -15.13 0.33 -1.43
C LEU A 121 -14.38 0.87 -0.19
N ARG A 122 -13.55 0.07 0.47
CA ARG A 122 -12.75 0.53 1.63
C ARG A 122 -11.66 1.55 1.26
N SER A 123 -11.32 1.69 -0.03
CA SER A 123 -10.33 2.67 -0.50
C SER A 123 -10.94 4.04 -0.84
N LEU A 124 -12.27 4.17 -0.80
CA LEU A 124 -12.99 5.36 -1.22
C LEU A 124 -13.19 6.36 -0.08
N GLY A 125 -13.35 7.62 -0.47
CA GLY A 125 -13.71 8.71 0.45
C GLY A 125 -12.58 9.15 1.36
N THR A 126 -12.93 10.03 2.31
CA THR A 126 -11.99 10.65 3.24
C THR A 126 -11.33 9.64 4.17
N PHE A 127 -12.06 8.62 4.60
CA PHE A 127 -11.60 7.59 5.52
C PHE A 127 -11.05 6.35 4.80
N GLY A 128 -10.89 6.41 3.47
CA GLY A 128 -10.45 5.28 2.68
C GLY A 128 -9.01 4.85 3.03
N ILE A 129 -8.83 3.57 3.34
CA ILE A 129 -7.53 2.97 3.67
C ILE A 129 -7.28 1.79 2.75
N THR A 130 -6.07 1.73 2.20
CA THR A 130 -5.65 0.65 1.29
C THR A 130 -4.76 -0.38 1.97
N ALA A 131 -4.25 -0.09 3.16
CA ALA A 131 -3.41 -1.02 3.93
C ALA A 131 -4.12 -2.39 4.10
N GLY A 132 -3.38 -3.48 3.92
CA GLY A 132 -3.95 -4.83 3.90
C GLY A 132 -4.60 -5.26 2.58
N GLY A 133 -4.43 -4.50 1.49
CA GLY A 133 -4.86 -4.96 0.17
C GLY A 133 -4.11 -6.22 -0.24
N LEU A 134 -4.82 -7.30 -0.59
CA LEU A 134 -4.17 -8.61 -0.78
C LEU A 134 -3.15 -8.58 -1.91
N GLY A 135 -3.39 -7.78 -2.96
CA GLY A 135 -2.43 -7.59 -4.04
C GLY A 135 -1.05 -7.08 -3.59
N TYR A 136 -0.99 -6.30 -2.50
CA TYR A 136 0.28 -5.78 -1.97
C TYR A 136 1.19 -6.87 -1.38
N SER A 137 0.62 -8.01 -0.97
CA SER A 137 1.41 -9.15 -0.48
C SER A 137 2.37 -9.70 -1.55
N GLN A 138 2.12 -9.42 -2.83
CA GLN A 138 2.93 -9.96 -3.94
C GLN A 138 4.07 -9.04 -4.37
N THR A 139 4.22 -7.86 -3.77
CA THR A 139 5.25 -6.87 -4.17
C THR A 139 6.68 -7.39 -4.03
N ALA A 140 6.91 -8.35 -3.14
CA ALA A 140 8.20 -9.01 -2.92
C ALA A 140 8.54 -10.10 -3.95
N PHE A 141 7.55 -10.59 -4.70
CA PHE A 141 7.73 -11.65 -5.68
C PHE A 141 7.26 -11.17 -7.06
N LEU A 142 8.16 -10.43 -7.71
CA LEU A 142 7.89 -9.69 -8.96
C LEU A 142 7.21 -10.50 -10.06
N PRO A 143 7.51 -11.80 -10.30
CA PRO A 143 6.81 -12.55 -11.34
C PRO A 143 5.29 -12.63 -11.11
N MET A 144 4.81 -12.65 -9.87
CA MET A 144 3.37 -12.78 -9.58
C MET A 144 2.64 -11.43 -9.54
N VAL A 145 3.36 -10.32 -9.43
CA VAL A 145 2.76 -8.97 -9.30
C VAL A 145 2.40 -8.35 -10.67
N GLN A 146 2.86 -8.92 -11.79
CA GLN A 146 2.82 -8.24 -13.10
C GLN A 146 1.40 -7.99 -13.64
N LEU A 147 0.36 -8.70 -13.15
CA LEU A 147 -1.04 -8.38 -13.46
C LEU A 147 -1.43 -6.93 -13.09
N ALA A 148 -0.73 -6.32 -12.11
CA ALA A 148 -0.96 -4.93 -11.75
C ALA A 148 -0.75 -3.95 -12.90
N ARG A 149 0.04 -4.31 -13.93
CA ARG A 149 0.22 -3.48 -15.13
C ARG A 149 -1.09 -3.17 -15.85
N PHE A 150 -2.06 -4.08 -15.84
CA PHE A 150 -3.33 -3.94 -16.57
C PHE A 150 -4.50 -3.63 -15.64
N PHE A 151 -4.51 -4.24 -14.46
CA PHE A 151 -5.67 -4.24 -13.57
C PHE A 151 -5.39 -3.60 -12.20
N GLY A 152 -4.20 -3.02 -12.02
CA GLY A 152 -3.75 -2.52 -10.72
C GLY A 152 -3.67 -3.61 -9.64
N SER A 153 -3.55 -3.19 -8.38
CA SER A 153 -3.52 -4.12 -7.24
C SER A 153 -4.77 -5.01 -7.14
N TYR A 154 -5.93 -4.51 -7.58
CA TYR A 154 -7.19 -5.24 -7.56
C TYR A 154 -7.19 -6.48 -8.46
N GLY A 155 -6.49 -6.46 -9.59
CA GLY A 155 -6.34 -7.66 -10.44
C GLY A 155 -5.56 -8.78 -9.75
N ILE A 156 -4.56 -8.42 -8.95
CA ILE A 156 -3.81 -9.38 -8.14
C ILE A 156 -4.69 -9.91 -7.00
N THR A 157 -5.44 -9.04 -6.32
CA THR A 157 -6.41 -9.45 -5.30
C THR A 157 -7.43 -10.43 -5.88
N PHE A 158 -8.00 -10.12 -7.05
CA PHE A 158 -8.90 -11.03 -7.77
C PHE A 158 -8.27 -12.41 -7.98
N PHE A 159 -7.04 -12.43 -8.49
CA PHE A 159 -6.29 -13.66 -8.75
C PHE A 159 -6.05 -14.48 -7.48
N ILE A 160 -5.60 -13.84 -6.39
CA ILE A 160 -5.38 -14.50 -5.08
C ILE A 160 -6.67 -15.14 -4.56
N VAL A 161 -7.77 -14.40 -4.56
CA VAL A 161 -9.06 -14.90 -4.04
C VAL A 161 -9.61 -16.00 -4.94
N LEU A 162 -9.45 -15.89 -6.26
CA LEU A 162 -9.82 -16.92 -7.22
C LEU A 162 -9.06 -18.23 -6.95
N VAL A 163 -7.73 -18.15 -6.75
CA VAL A 163 -6.90 -19.31 -6.39
C VAL A 163 -7.39 -19.98 -5.11
N ASN A 164 -7.66 -19.21 -4.05
CA ASN A 164 -8.20 -19.75 -2.80
C ASN A 164 -9.57 -20.42 -2.99
N ALA A 165 -10.47 -19.79 -3.75
CA ALA A 165 -11.80 -20.33 -3.98
C ALA A 165 -11.77 -21.58 -4.88
N LEU A 166 -10.84 -21.66 -5.84
CA LEU A 166 -10.58 -22.86 -6.64
C LEU A 166 -10.02 -23.99 -5.78
N LEU A 167 -9.04 -23.71 -4.91
CA LEU A 167 -8.53 -24.66 -3.92
C LEU A 167 -9.65 -25.22 -3.05
N LEU A 168 -10.51 -24.35 -2.51
CA LEU A 168 -11.69 -24.78 -1.76
C LEU A 168 -12.61 -25.69 -2.61
N SER A 169 -12.81 -25.37 -3.89
CA SER A 169 -13.66 -26.15 -4.80
C SER A 169 -13.13 -27.55 -5.11
N ILE A 170 -11.80 -27.74 -5.03
CA ILE A 170 -11.11 -29.01 -5.15
C ILE A 170 -11.29 -29.84 -3.86
N LEU A 171 -11.22 -29.18 -2.70
CA LEU A 171 -11.34 -29.82 -1.40
C LEU A 171 -12.78 -30.28 -1.08
N VAL A 172 -13.78 -29.49 -1.48
CA VAL A 172 -15.19 -29.74 -1.12
C VAL A 172 -15.90 -30.70 -2.08
N SER A 173 -15.43 -30.84 -3.32
CA SER A 173 -16.12 -31.67 -4.33
C SER A 173 -15.17 -32.45 -5.22
N LYS A 174 -15.40 -33.77 -5.31
CA LYS A 174 -14.69 -34.67 -6.24
C LYS A 174 -15.09 -34.47 -7.70
N LYS A 175 -16.27 -33.87 -7.98
CA LYS A 175 -16.76 -33.66 -9.35
C LYS A 175 -15.85 -32.70 -10.10
N GLY A 176 -15.33 -33.14 -11.25
CA GLY A 176 -14.41 -32.37 -12.09
C GLY A 176 -13.10 -32.00 -11.38
N ARG A 177 -12.68 -32.75 -10.34
CA ARG A 177 -11.52 -32.42 -9.51
C ARG A 177 -10.23 -32.28 -10.33
N LEU A 178 -9.97 -33.21 -11.26
CA LEU A 178 -8.79 -33.16 -12.12
C LEU A 178 -8.77 -31.90 -12.99
N LEU A 179 -9.91 -31.53 -13.59
CA LEU A 179 -10.03 -30.31 -14.40
C LEU A 179 -9.78 -29.05 -13.56
N LYS A 180 -10.30 -29.00 -12.33
CA LYS A 180 -10.07 -27.88 -11.41
C LYS A 180 -8.59 -27.78 -10.98
N ILE A 181 -7.94 -28.92 -10.73
CA ILE A 181 -6.50 -28.97 -10.42
C ILE A 181 -5.69 -28.48 -11.63
N ALA A 182 -6.01 -28.97 -12.83
CA ALA A 182 -5.36 -28.53 -14.05
C ALA A 182 -5.53 -27.02 -14.27
N LEU A 183 -6.76 -26.50 -14.11
CA LEU A 183 -7.04 -25.06 -14.20
C LEU A 183 -6.24 -24.25 -13.17
N LEU A 184 -6.17 -24.72 -11.92
CA LEU A 184 -5.41 -24.05 -10.87
C LEU A 184 -3.91 -23.97 -11.22
N ILE A 185 -3.32 -25.10 -11.65
CA ILE A 185 -1.92 -25.17 -12.07
C ILE A 185 -1.69 -24.23 -13.25
N ILE A 186 -2.54 -24.30 -14.28
CA ILE A 186 -2.45 -23.43 -15.46
C ILE A 186 -2.51 -21.96 -15.06
N LEU A 187 -3.43 -21.54 -14.19
CA LEU A 187 -3.55 -20.15 -13.75
C LEU A 187 -2.29 -19.65 -13.02
N ILE A 188 -1.75 -20.44 -12.09
CA ILE A 188 -0.54 -20.09 -11.33
C ILE A 188 0.68 -20.05 -12.26
N SER A 189 0.88 -21.09 -13.07
CA SER A 189 2.00 -21.18 -14.01
C SER A 189 1.93 -20.11 -15.09
N ALA A 190 0.73 -19.81 -15.61
CA ALA A 190 0.55 -18.75 -16.60
C ALA A 190 0.85 -17.38 -16.02
N ASN A 191 0.38 -17.05 -14.80
CA ASN A 191 0.71 -15.78 -14.16
C ASN A 191 2.22 -15.63 -13.92
N TYR A 192 2.85 -16.67 -13.38
CA TYR A 192 4.30 -16.68 -13.15
C TYR A 192 5.10 -16.55 -14.44
N LEU A 193 4.77 -17.33 -15.47
CA LEU A 193 5.46 -17.29 -16.76
C LEU A 193 5.27 -15.93 -17.44
N PHE A 194 4.03 -15.43 -17.46
CA PHE A 194 3.72 -14.11 -17.99
C PHE A 194 4.56 -13.02 -17.33
N GLY A 195 4.59 -13.00 -16.00
CA GLY A 195 5.37 -11.99 -15.30
C GLY A 195 6.88 -12.14 -15.47
N SER A 196 7.38 -13.38 -15.54
CA SER A 196 8.81 -13.64 -15.81
C SER A 196 9.23 -13.19 -17.20
N LEU A 197 8.37 -13.40 -18.21
CA LEU A 197 8.61 -12.94 -19.58
C LEU A 197 8.60 -11.41 -19.67
N LEU A 198 7.68 -10.74 -18.97
CA LEU A 198 7.63 -9.28 -18.92
C LEU A 198 8.86 -8.66 -18.27
N ILE A 199 9.34 -9.25 -17.16
CA ILE A 199 10.58 -8.81 -16.50
C ILE A 199 11.77 -8.96 -17.46
N LYS A 200 11.88 -10.12 -18.12
CA LYS A 200 12.95 -10.37 -19.09
C LYS A 200 12.91 -9.39 -20.27
N ASP A 201 11.72 -9.08 -20.81
CA ASP A 201 11.56 -8.10 -21.89
C ASP A 201 11.93 -6.67 -21.43
N TYR A 202 11.59 -6.31 -20.19
CA TYR A 202 11.98 -5.02 -19.61
C TYR A 202 13.49 -4.90 -19.45
N ASP A 203 14.15 -5.91 -18.90
CA ASP A 203 15.60 -5.93 -18.71
C ASP A 203 16.34 -5.85 -20.05
N ALA A 204 15.80 -6.48 -21.10
CA ALA A 204 16.36 -6.40 -22.46
C ALA A 204 16.22 -5.02 -23.12
N LYS A 205 15.32 -4.16 -22.62
CA LYS A 205 15.00 -2.83 -23.17
C LYS A 205 15.45 -1.68 -22.27
N LEU A 206 16.32 -1.94 -21.29
CA LEU A 206 16.82 -0.89 -20.41
C LEU A 206 17.48 0.23 -21.24
N PRO A 207 17.12 1.49 -21.01
CA PRO A 207 17.68 2.60 -21.78
C PRO A 207 19.19 2.72 -21.53
N GLU A 208 19.96 2.99 -22.59
CA GLU A 208 21.41 3.20 -22.50
C GLU A 208 21.79 4.38 -21.62
N LYS A 209 20.89 5.36 -21.48
CA LYS A 209 21.08 6.56 -20.66
C LYS A 209 20.24 6.46 -19.40
N SER A 210 20.91 6.56 -18.25
CA SER A 210 20.28 6.68 -16.94
C SER A 210 20.43 8.10 -16.39
N VAL A 211 19.44 8.53 -15.60
CA VAL A 211 19.51 9.78 -14.82
C VAL A 211 19.92 9.42 -13.40
N LYS A 212 21.02 10.01 -12.92
CA LYS A 212 21.45 9.84 -11.53
C LYS A 212 20.63 10.75 -10.61
N VAL A 213 20.00 10.15 -9.60
CA VAL A 213 19.18 10.85 -8.61
C VAL A 213 19.74 10.60 -7.22
N ALA A 214 19.90 11.65 -6.42
CA ALA A 214 20.28 11.56 -5.01
C ALA A 214 19.04 11.79 -4.12
N VAL A 215 18.66 10.76 -3.35
CA VAL A 215 17.61 10.87 -2.34
C VAL A 215 18.28 11.16 -0.99
N ILE A 216 18.02 12.34 -0.43
CA ILE A 216 18.72 12.83 0.76
C ILE A 216 17.91 12.52 2.01
N GLN A 217 18.41 11.64 2.87
CA GLN A 217 17.72 11.23 4.10
C GLN A 217 18.40 11.83 5.33
N GLY A 218 17.75 12.80 5.97
CA GLY A 218 18.30 13.49 7.14
C GLY A 218 18.26 12.69 8.45
N ASN A 219 17.43 11.64 8.52
CA ASN A 219 17.21 10.81 9.72
C ASN A 219 16.94 11.63 11.01
N ILE A 220 16.16 12.71 10.88
CA ILE A 220 15.82 13.60 12.00
C ILE A 220 14.76 12.91 12.87
N PRO A 221 15.00 12.72 14.20
CA PRO A 221 13.99 12.17 15.09
C PRO A 221 12.71 13.01 15.12
N GLN A 222 11.54 12.36 15.17
CA GLN A 222 10.25 13.05 15.12
C GLN A 222 10.07 14.07 16.25
N ALA A 223 10.52 13.76 17.48
CA ALA A 223 10.47 14.68 18.62
C ALA A 223 11.27 15.97 18.37
N VAL A 224 12.43 15.87 17.71
CA VAL A 224 13.25 17.03 17.33
C VAL A 224 12.58 17.83 16.22
N LYS A 225 11.96 17.15 15.25
CA LYS A 225 11.18 17.81 14.17
C LYS A 225 10.00 18.63 14.72
N LEU A 226 9.39 18.19 15.82
CA LEU A 226 8.28 18.91 16.46
C LEU A 226 8.75 20.09 17.32
N SER A 227 9.87 19.96 18.03
CA SER A 227 10.37 20.98 18.97
C SER A 227 11.26 22.05 18.31
N ASN A 228 12.03 21.70 17.30
CA ASN A 228 12.98 22.61 16.66
C ASN A 228 12.37 23.22 15.39
N ARG A 229 12.13 24.53 15.41
CA ARG A 229 11.65 25.32 14.26
C ARG A 229 12.76 26.06 13.52
N ASN A 230 14.03 25.79 13.85
CA ASN A 230 15.17 26.45 13.23
C ASN A 230 15.43 25.89 11.83
N TYR A 231 14.89 26.57 10.82
CA TYR A 231 15.06 26.19 9.42
C TYR A 231 16.53 26.20 8.94
N ASN A 232 17.41 27.01 9.53
CA ASN A 232 18.83 27.06 9.14
C ASN A 232 19.52 25.73 9.49
N TYR A 233 19.26 25.19 10.67
CA TYR A 233 19.76 23.88 11.07
C TYR A 233 19.39 22.79 10.04
N TYR A 234 18.12 22.77 9.63
CA TYR A 234 17.66 21.79 8.64
C TYR A 234 18.26 22.03 7.26
N PHE A 235 18.29 23.29 6.79
CA PHE A 235 18.90 23.63 5.51
C PHE A 235 20.38 23.23 5.47
N ASP A 236 21.15 23.54 6.51
CA ASP A 236 22.58 23.24 6.57
C ASP A 236 22.84 21.72 6.61
N LEU A 237 22.00 20.97 7.33
CA LEU A 237 22.03 19.50 7.33
C LEU A 237 21.80 18.94 5.92
N TYR A 238 20.71 19.34 5.26
CA TYR A 238 20.37 18.85 3.93
C TYR A 238 21.36 19.33 2.85
N ARG A 239 21.88 20.56 2.95
CA ARG A 239 22.95 21.06 2.10
C ARG A 239 24.21 20.23 2.26
N LYS A 240 24.67 19.98 3.50
CA LYS A 240 25.86 19.15 3.77
C LYS A 240 25.72 17.76 3.16
N LEU A 241 24.58 17.11 3.32
CA LEU A 241 24.32 15.79 2.75
C LEU A 241 24.26 15.83 1.21
N SER A 242 23.68 16.88 0.63
CA SER A 242 23.62 17.08 -0.82
C SER A 242 25.02 17.29 -1.41
N LEU A 243 25.87 18.10 -0.78
CA LEU A 243 27.26 18.29 -1.18
C LEU A 243 28.07 17.00 -1.07
N LYS A 244 27.84 16.18 -0.04
CA LYS A 244 28.46 14.84 0.06
C LYS A 244 28.06 13.96 -1.13
N ALA A 245 26.78 13.96 -1.50
CA ALA A 245 26.28 13.22 -2.66
C ALA A 245 26.74 13.79 -4.02
N HIS A 246 27.14 15.07 -4.06
CA HIS A 246 27.61 15.75 -5.28
C HIS A 246 28.85 15.11 -5.91
N LEU A 247 29.66 14.41 -5.11
CA LEU A 247 30.78 13.60 -5.61
C LEU A 247 30.35 12.57 -6.66
N LEU A 248 29.09 12.10 -6.61
CA LEU A 248 28.52 11.14 -7.56
C LEU A 248 27.91 11.80 -8.81
N ARG A 249 27.92 13.14 -8.87
CA ARG A 249 27.35 14.00 -9.92
C ARG A 249 25.90 13.64 -10.31
N PRO A 250 24.96 13.56 -9.35
CA PRO A 250 23.55 13.36 -9.65
C PRO A 250 22.97 14.59 -10.35
N SER A 251 22.00 14.37 -11.25
CA SER A 251 21.29 15.44 -11.97
C SER A 251 20.07 15.98 -11.21
N ILE A 252 19.60 15.23 -10.21
CA ILE A 252 18.43 15.55 -9.39
C ILE A 252 18.72 15.20 -7.93
N TYR A 253 18.37 16.11 -7.03
CA TYR A 253 18.38 15.92 -5.59
C TYR A 253 16.96 15.94 -5.05
N VAL A 254 16.60 14.97 -4.21
CA VAL A 254 15.27 14.86 -3.62
C VAL A 254 15.39 14.92 -2.10
N TRP A 255 14.80 15.94 -1.49
CA TRP A 255 14.66 16.07 -0.05
C TRP A 255 13.27 15.59 0.38
N PRO A 256 13.11 15.04 1.60
CA PRO A 256 11.88 14.41 2.05
C PRO A 256 10.79 15.43 2.39
N GLU A 257 9.61 14.93 2.75
CA GLU A 257 8.47 15.72 3.19
C GLU A 257 8.81 16.61 4.41
N THR A 258 8.47 17.90 4.29
CA THR A 258 8.69 18.90 5.35
C THR A 258 10.16 18.96 5.81
N ALA A 259 11.10 18.89 4.86
CA ALA A 259 12.54 18.92 5.11
C ALA A 259 12.98 20.19 5.83
N LEU A 260 12.42 21.36 5.47
CA LEU A 260 12.83 22.65 6.01
C LEU A 260 12.02 23.14 7.22
N ASN A 261 11.02 22.37 7.66
CA ASN A 261 10.10 22.66 8.77
C ASN A 261 9.63 24.13 8.87
N ASN A 262 9.53 24.83 7.73
CA ASN A 262 9.21 26.25 7.66
C ASN A 262 8.71 26.61 6.24
N PHE A 263 8.01 27.74 6.13
CA PHE A 263 7.38 28.19 4.88
C PHE A 263 8.43 28.70 3.87
N ILE A 264 8.60 27.97 2.76
CA ILE A 264 9.55 28.34 1.69
C ILE A 264 9.20 29.69 1.03
N ALA A 265 7.94 30.12 1.08
CA ALA A 265 7.47 31.38 0.49
C ALA A 265 8.14 32.65 1.07
N ARG A 266 8.96 32.54 2.12
CA ARG A 266 9.85 33.64 2.55
C ARG A 266 11.06 33.73 1.61
N ARG A 267 11.20 34.85 0.89
CA ARG A 267 12.29 35.11 -0.09
C ARG A 267 13.69 34.62 0.30
N PRO A 268 14.15 34.72 1.58
CA PRO A 268 15.47 34.22 1.97
C PRO A 268 15.68 32.71 1.81
N ILE A 269 14.63 31.89 1.98
CA ILE A 269 14.75 30.42 1.91
C ILE A 269 14.82 29.97 0.44
N PHE A 270 14.00 30.55 -0.42
CA PHE A 270 14.05 30.27 -1.85
C PHE A 270 15.42 30.64 -2.44
N GLY A 271 15.99 31.81 -2.07
CA GLY A 271 17.33 32.21 -2.51
C GLY A 271 18.41 31.19 -2.12
N LYS A 272 18.40 30.69 -0.88
CA LYS A 272 19.33 29.64 -0.43
C LYS A 272 19.22 28.36 -1.26
N LEU A 273 17.99 27.95 -1.61
CA LEU A 273 17.76 26.76 -2.42
C LEU A 273 18.12 26.97 -3.90
N SER A 274 17.85 28.17 -4.44
CA SER A 274 18.26 28.59 -5.78
C SER A 274 19.78 28.50 -5.92
N ASN A 275 20.51 29.14 -5.00
CA ASN A 275 21.97 29.13 -4.98
C ASN A 275 22.52 27.72 -4.83
N LEU A 276 21.89 26.87 -4.02
CA LEU A 276 22.30 25.48 -3.88
C LEU A 276 22.07 24.66 -5.16
N ALA A 277 20.97 24.88 -5.87
CA ALA A 277 20.70 24.20 -7.14
C ALA A 277 21.72 24.60 -8.23
N GLU A 278 22.12 25.88 -8.25
CA GLU A 278 23.20 26.39 -9.11
C GLU A 278 24.57 25.82 -8.69
N GLU A 279 24.89 25.82 -7.39
CA GLU A 279 26.13 25.26 -6.82
C GLU A 279 26.29 23.77 -7.20
N LEU A 280 25.19 23.01 -7.13
CA LEU A 280 25.17 21.59 -7.49
C LEU A 280 25.04 21.36 -9.01
N ASN A 281 24.74 22.39 -9.80
CA ASN A 281 24.39 22.32 -11.22
C ASN A 281 23.34 21.22 -11.50
N ALA A 282 22.32 21.14 -10.66
CA ALA A 282 21.34 20.05 -10.64
C ALA A 282 19.96 20.54 -10.19
N ALA A 283 18.91 19.78 -10.51
CA ALA A 283 17.57 20.10 -10.02
C ALA A 283 17.40 19.70 -8.55
N LEU A 284 16.64 20.49 -7.79
CA LEU A 284 16.27 20.23 -6.40
C LEU A 284 14.76 20.03 -6.27
N ILE A 285 14.34 18.88 -5.75
CA ILE A 285 12.96 18.60 -5.34
C ILE A 285 12.91 18.66 -3.82
N VAL A 286 12.16 19.61 -3.26
CA VAL A 286 12.17 19.89 -1.81
C VAL A 286 10.75 19.90 -1.24
N GLY A 287 10.51 19.06 -0.24
CA GLY A 287 9.28 19.06 0.55
C GLY A 287 9.28 20.14 1.63
N ALA A 288 8.29 21.03 1.62
CA ALA A 288 8.10 22.04 2.66
C ALA A 288 6.67 22.57 2.71
N PRO A 289 6.25 23.15 3.85
CA PRO A 289 4.95 23.78 3.92
C PRO A 289 4.92 25.07 3.09
N GLN A 290 3.77 25.37 2.50
CA GLN A 290 3.47 26.64 1.85
C GLN A 290 2.26 27.26 2.53
N ARG A 291 2.27 28.58 2.69
CA ARG A 291 1.10 29.35 3.08
C ARG A 291 0.69 30.22 1.91
N VAL A 292 -0.55 30.07 1.47
CA VAL A 292 -1.19 30.95 0.49
C VAL A 292 -2.38 31.58 1.20
N GLU A 293 -2.33 32.90 1.39
CA GLU A 293 -3.30 33.65 2.20
C GLU A 293 -3.46 33.07 3.63
N ARG A 294 -4.60 32.43 3.92
CA ARG A 294 -4.93 31.79 5.19
C ARG A 294 -4.88 30.26 5.14
N GLN A 295 -4.55 29.68 3.99
CA GLN A 295 -4.50 28.23 3.79
C GLN A 295 -3.07 27.70 3.87
N TYR A 296 -2.94 26.50 4.44
CA TYR A 296 -1.68 25.80 4.62
C TYR A 296 -1.65 24.56 3.74
N PHE A 297 -0.55 24.40 3.00
CA PHE A 297 -0.34 23.30 2.08
C PHE A 297 0.95 22.57 2.42
N ASN A 298 0.93 21.27 2.23
CA ASN A 298 2.13 20.45 2.17
C ASN A 298 2.57 20.34 0.71
N VAL A 299 3.78 20.77 0.41
CA VAL A 299 4.19 21.07 -0.97
C VAL A 299 5.54 20.45 -1.29
N ALA A 300 5.66 19.94 -2.53
CA ALA A 300 6.94 19.64 -3.14
C ALA A 300 7.27 20.72 -4.19
N PHE A 301 8.39 21.40 -4.00
CA PHE A 301 8.90 22.42 -4.93
C PHE A 301 9.96 21.81 -5.82
N CYS A 302 9.95 22.14 -7.11
CA CYS A 302 11.00 21.78 -8.06
C CYS A 302 11.77 23.04 -8.48
N ILE A 303 13.05 23.08 -8.16
CA ILE A 303 13.97 24.18 -8.47
C ILE A 303 14.95 23.63 -9.52
N GLY A 304 15.06 24.33 -10.64
CA GLY A 304 15.96 23.94 -11.73
C GLY A 304 17.41 24.24 -11.39
N LYS A 305 18.33 23.63 -12.15
CA LYS A 305 19.77 23.93 -12.08
C LYS A 305 20.14 25.39 -12.37
N ASP A 306 19.21 26.14 -12.96
CA ASP A 306 19.30 27.58 -13.22
C ASP A 306 18.75 28.42 -12.04
N GLY A 307 18.54 27.80 -10.87
CA GLY A 307 18.01 28.44 -9.66
C GLY A 307 16.51 28.77 -9.72
N LYS A 308 15.86 28.62 -10.88
CA LYS A 308 14.47 29.05 -11.07
C LYS A 308 13.49 27.98 -10.61
N LEU A 309 12.35 28.42 -10.09
CA LEU A 309 11.23 27.54 -9.79
C LEU A 309 10.66 26.97 -11.09
N LYS A 310 10.60 25.64 -11.21
CA LYS A 310 10.10 24.91 -12.39
C LYS A 310 8.72 24.31 -12.16
N GLY A 311 8.35 24.02 -10.91
CA GLY A 311 7.07 23.42 -10.61
C GLY A 311 6.77 23.35 -9.12
N VAL A 312 5.48 23.21 -8.80
CA VAL A 312 4.96 23.14 -7.44
C VAL A 312 3.87 22.07 -7.43
N TYR A 313 3.98 21.09 -6.53
CA TYR A 313 2.94 20.10 -6.29
C TYR A 313 2.39 20.27 -4.87
N GLN A 314 1.09 20.51 -4.76
CA GLN A 314 0.38 20.58 -3.48
C GLN A 314 -0.30 19.24 -3.20
N LYS A 315 -0.13 18.71 -1.98
CA LYS A 315 -0.71 17.44 -1.54
C LYS A 315 -2.24 17.46 -1.67
N GLN A 316 -2.78 16.58 -2.51
CA GLN A 316 -4.21 16.55 -2.86
C GLN A 316 -5.05 15.75 -1.85
N ARG A 317 -4.57 14.58 -1.42
CA ARG A 317 -5.24 13.73 -0.42
C ARG A 317 -4.55 13.89 0.92
N LEU A 318 -5.28 14.43 1.89
CA LEU A 318 -4.82 14.63 3.26
C LEU A 318 -5.11 13.40 4.09
N VAL A 319 -4.24 13.14 5.08
CA VAL A 319 -4.47 12.10 6.08
C VAL A 319 -5.49 12.66 7.07
N PRO A 320 -6.63 11.99 7.30
CA PRO A 320 -7.56 12.40 8.35
C PRO A 320 -6.87 12.36 9.72
N PHE A 321 -7.12 13.38 10.55
CA PHE A 321 -6.58 13.49 11.91
C PHE A 321 -5.04 13.60 12.01
N GLY A 322 -4.34 13.89 10.90
CA GLY A 322 -2.87 14.03 10.83
C GLY A 322 -2.35 15.46 10.89
#